data_AF-A0A173X3D6-F1
#
_entry.id   AF-A0A173X3D6-F1
#
_cell.length_a   1.000
_cell.length_b   1.000
_cell.length_c   1.000
_cell.angle_alpha   90.00
_cell.angle_beta   90.00
_cell.angle_gamma   90.00
#
_symmetry.space_group_name_H-M   'P 1'
#
loop_
_entity.id
_entity.type
_entity.pdbx_description
1 polymer ?
#
loop_
_entity_poly.entity_id
_entity_poly.type
_entity_poly.pdbx_seq_one_letter_code
_entity_poly.pdbx_strand_id
1 'polypeptide(L)'
;MQRGMIMHQSDIERFAFLFLCGKRDREILLGKEKMTFSDLDRLTYVTDFLGLTRLNLDIWHHYGEQFREHFQRLEQLYDETCSIVSCDITEIDLYLQDRWLQEFCNNVPDRKIRKELKELVKKIYKEKGMEIPEETGII
;
A
#
# COMPACT_ATOMS: atom_id res chain seq x y z
N MET A 1 16.38 -9.41 -35.36
CA MET A 1 15.31 -8.42 -35.10
C MET A 1 14.97 -8.46 -33.62
N GLN A 2 15.53 -7.56 -32.81
CA GLN A 2 15.11 -7.41 -31.41
C GLN A 2 13.74 -6.72 -31.43
N ARG A 3 12.67 -7.47 -31.15
CA ARG A 3 11.37 -6.87 -30.80
C ARG A 3 11.57 -6.19 -29.45
N GLY A 4 11.79 -4.88 -29.45
CA GLY A 4 11.66 -4.08 -28.24
C GLY A 4 10.23 -4.24 -27.74
N MET A 5 10.04 -4.89 -26.59
CA MET A 5 8.75 -4.92 -25.92
C MET A 5 8.48 -3.49 -25.44
N ILE A 6 7.45 -2.84 -25.99
CA ILE A 6 6.93 -1.60 -25.41
C ILE A 6 6.26 -2.02 -24.09
N MET A 7 6.99 -1.89 -22.98
CA MET A 7 6.41 -2.11 -21.65
C MET A 7 5.56 -0.91 -21.28
N HIS A 8 4.33 -1.15 -20.84
CA HIS A 8 3.51 -0.08 -20.30
C HIS A 8 4.04 0.33 -18.93
N GLN A 9 3.87 1.59 -18.55
CA GLN A 9 4.33 2.09 -17.24
C GLN A 9 3.73 1.29 -16.07
N SER A 10 2.50 0.78 -16.21
CA SER A 10 1.90 -0.16 -15.25
C SER A 10 2.72 -1.44 -15.09
N ASP A 11 3.21 -2.02 -16.19
CA ASP A 11 4.07 -3.22 -16.15
C ASP A 11 5.39 -2.95 -15.43
N ILE A 12 5.96 -1.75 -15.64
CA ILE A 12 7.20 -1.32 -14.98
C ILE A 12 6.98 -1.13 -13.48
N GLU A 13 5.94 -0.40 -13.08
CA GLU A 13 5.58 -0.17 -11.68
C GLU A 13 5.25 -1.50 -10.99
N ARG A 14 4.48 -2.37 -11.64
CA ARG A 14 4.13 -3.70 -11.15
C ARG A 14 5.36 -4.56 -10.95
N PHE A 15 6.28 -4.59 -11.92
CA PHE A 15 7.52 -5.33 -11.78
C PHE A 15 8.35 -4.79 -10.63
N ALA A 16 8.61 -3.48 -10.59
CA ALA A 16 9.37 -2.85 -9.51
C ALA A 16 8.76 -3.15 -8.13
N PHE A 17 7.44 -3.04 -7.98
CA PHE A 17 6.76 -3.30 -6.72
C PHE A 17 6.86 -4.76 -6.29
N LEU A 18 6.72 -5.72 -7.22
CA LEU A 18 6.89 -7.15 -6.92
C LEU A 18 8.30 -7.47 -6.41
N PHE A 19 9.34 -6.71 -6.80
CA PHE A 19 10.68 -6.84 -6.23
C PHE A 19 10.77 -6.36 -4.79
N LEU A 20 10.00 -5.33 -4.44
CA LEU A 20 9.92 -4.81 -3.07
C LEU A 20 9.06 -5.71 -2.17
N CYS A 21 8.04 -6.36 -2.72
CA CYS A 21 7.12 -7.21 -1.96
C CYS A 21 7.84 -8.35 -1.21
N GLY A 22 7.48 -8.50 0.06
CA GLY A 22 7.68 -9.73 0.82
C GLY A 22 6.90 -10.91 0.22
N LYS A 23 7.12 -12.10 0.77
CA LYS A 23 6.60 -13.35 0.19
C LYS A 23 5.07 -13.33 -0.01
N ARG A 24 4.31 -13.02 1.05
CA ARG A 24 2.84 -13.02 1.03
C ARG A 24 2.28 -12.01 0.04
N ASP A 25 2.73 -10.76 0.10
CA ASP A 25 2.27 -9.70 -0.82
C ASP A 25 2.51 -10.08 -2.29
N ARG A 26 3.67 -10.68 -2.56
CA ARG A 26 4.00 -11.20 -3.88
C ARG A 26 3.04 -12.32 -4.30
N GLU A 27 2.72 -13.25 -3.40
CA GLU A 27 1.79 -14.35 -3.69
C GLU A 27 0.36 -13.85 -3.92
N ILE A 28 -0.10 -12.84 -3.17
CA ILE A 28 -1.40 -12.19 -3.39
C ILE A 28 -1.45 -11.51 -4.77
N LEU A 29 -0.46 -10.68 -5.08
CA LEU A 29 -0.43 -9.92 -6.34
C LEU A 29 -0.21 -10.80 -7.57
N LEU A 30 0.39 -11.99 -7.41
CA LEU A 30 0.48 -13.00 -8.47
C LEU A 30 -0.77 -13.90 -8.55
N GLY A 31 -1.80 -13.65 -7.74
CA GLY A 31 -3.05 -14.42 -7.74
C GLY A 31 -2.92 -15.83 -7.14
N LYS A 32 -1.86 -16.11 -6.39
CA LYS A 32 -1.62 -17.40 -5.73
C LYS A 32 -2.29 -17.48 -4.36
N GLU A 33 -2.38 -16.36 -3.65
CA GLU A 33 -3.12 -16.22 -2.41
C GLU A 33 -4.32 -15.30 -2.59
N LYS A 34 -5.41 -15.57 -1.86
CA LYS A 34 -6.61 -14.73 -1.88
C LYS A 34 -6.33 -13.43 -1.13
N MET A 35 -6.61 -12.30 -1.77
CA MET A 35 -6.54 -10.98 -1.13
C MET A 35 -7.63 -10.86 -0.05
N THR A 36 -7.29 -10.24 1.09
CA THR A 36 -8.27 -9.80 2.09
C THR A 36 -8.55 -8.31 1.97
N PHE A 37 -9.62 -7.80 2.59
CA PHE A 37 -9.92 -6.36 2.58
C PHE A 37 -8.78 -5.54 3.21
N SER A 38 -8.21 -6.03 4.32
CA SER A 38 -7.07 -5.39 4.97
C SER A 38 -5.81 -5.41 4.10
N ASP A 39 -5.62 -6.45 3.27
CA ASP A 39 -4.54 -6.46 2.28
C ASP A 39 -4.76 -5.44 1.18
N LEU A 40 -6.00 -5.29 0.68
CA LEU A 40 -6.33 -4.29 -0.33
C LEU A 40 -6.07 -2.87 0.20
N ASP A 41 -6.57 -2.55 1.39
CA ASP A 41 -6.41 -1.25 2.02
C ASP A 41 -4.93 -0.92 2.23
N ARG A 42 -4.18 -1.85 2.83
CA ARG A 42 -2.74 -1.70 3.03
C ARG A 42 -1.96 -1.54 1.72
N LEU A 43 -2.19 -2.39 0.72
CA LEU A 43 -1.44 -2.37 -0.54
C LEU A 43 -1.76 -1.13 -1.36
N THR A 44 -3.01 -0.66 -1.34
CA THR A 44 -3.40 0.59 -2.01
C THR A 44 -2.77 1.78 -1.30
N TYR A 45 -2.76 1.83 0.03
CA TYR A 45 -2.04 2.87 0.77
C TYR A 45 -0.54 2.89 0.45
N VAL A 46 0.15 1.73 0.52
CA VAL A 46 1.60 1.66 0.27
C VAL A 46 1.95 2.06 -1.16
N THR A 47 1.17 1.63 -2.15
CA THR A 47 1.42 2.00 -3.55
C THR A 47 1.17 3.48 -3.83
N ASP A 48 0.14 4.07 -3.22
CA ASP A 48 -0.11 5.52 -3.29
C ASP A 48 1.01 6.32 -2.62
N PHE A 49 1.43 5.90 -1.41
CA PHE A 49 2.52 6.54 -0.68
C PHE A 49 3.83 6.58 -1.49
N LEU A 50 4.15 5.49 -2.19
CA LEU A 50 5.33 5.39 -3.05
C LEU A 50 5.18 6.06 -4.43
N GLY A 51 4.01 6.63 -4.74
CA GLY A 51 3.74 7.29 -6.02
C GLY A 51 3.56 6.34 -7.21
N LEU A 52 3.21 5.07 -6.96
CA LEU A 52 2.99 4.04 -7.98
C LEU A 52 1.53 4.08 -8.48
N THR A 53 1.11 5.22 -9.03
CA THR A 53 -0.29 5.53 -9.32
C THR A 53 -0.94 4.55 -10.31
N ARG A 54 -0.22 4.08 -11.33
CA ARG A 54 -0.81 3.15 -12.31
C ARG A 54 -1.00 1.77 -11.71
N LEU A 55 -0.02 1.29 -10.96
CA LEU A 55 -0.16 0.04 -10.21
C LEU A 55 -1.29 0.12 -9.18
N ASN A 56 -1.43 1.25 -8.47
CA ASN A 56 -2.51 1.45 -7.51
C ASN A 56 -3.89 1.30 -8.18
N LEU A 57 -4.09 1.97 -9.32
CA LEU A 57 -5.32 1.85 -10.11
C LEU A 57 -5.55 0.42 -10.61
N ASP A 58 -4.50 -0.28 -11.06
CA ASP A 58 -4.60 -1.68 -11.49
C ASP A 58 -5.03 -2.59 -10.34
N ILE A 59 -4.49 -2.40 -9.13
CA ILE A 59 -4.91 -3.16 -7.93
C ILE A 59 -6.40 -2.92 -7.65
N TRP A 60 -6.85 -1.66 -7.67
CA TRP A 60 -8.26 -1.32 -7.49
C TRP A 60 -9.16 -1.96 -8.54
N HIS A 61 -8.76 -1.91 -9.82
CA HIS A 61 -9.53 -2.50 -10.91
C HIS A 61 -9.66 -4.03 -10.77
N HIS A 62 -8.58 -4.71 -10.37
CA HIS A 62 -8.56 -6.17 -10.29
C HIS A 62 -9.22 -6.74 -9.03
N TYR A 63 -9.13 -6.04 -7.89
CA TYR A 63 -9.54 -6.58 -6.60
C TYR A 63 -10.69 -5.82 -5.94
N GLY A 64 -10.92 -4.55 -6.28
CA GLY A 64 -11.88 -3.70 -5.60
C GLY A 64 -13.32 -4.24 -5.65
N GLU A 65 -13.73 -4.81 -6.78
CA GLU A 65 -15.07 -5.38 -6.93
C GLU A 65 -15.36 -6.52 -5.94
N GLN A 66 -14.33 -7.30 -5.55
CA GLN A 66 -14.48 -8.43 -4.64
C GLN A 66 -14.92 -7.99 -3.23
N PHE A 67 -14.76 -6.71 -2.90
CA PHE A 67 -15.06 -6.14 -1.59
C PHE A 67 -16.20 -5.12 -1.62
N ARG A 68 -17.03 -5.11 -2.67
CA ARG A 68 -18.18 -4.22 -2.81
C ARG A 68 -19.07 -4.18 -1.55
N GLU A 69 -19.37 -5.32 -0.95
CA GLU A 69 -20.19 -5.40 0.27
C GLU A 69 -19.51 -4.75 1.48
N HIS A 70 -18.18 -4.82 1.58
CA HIS A 70 -17.44 -4.13 2.63
C HIS A 70 -17.54 -2.61 2.45
N PHE A 71 -17.38 -2.10 1.22
CA PHE A 71 -17.54 -0.67 0.93
C PHE A 71 -18.95 -0.19 1.22
N GLN A 72 -19.98 -0.92 0.78
CA GLN A 72 -21.38 -0.59 1.07
C GLN A 72 -21.66 -0.52 2.57
N ARG A 73 -21.05 -1.42 3.35
CA ARG A 73 -21.20 -1.40 4.80
C ARG A 73 -20.51 -0.19 5.44
N LEU A 74 -19.34 0.19 4.94
CA LEU A 74 -18.65 1.41 5.39
C LEU A 74 -19.46 2.66 5.06
N GLU A 75 -20.04 2.75 3.85
CA GLU A 75 -20.93 3.83 3.45
C GLU A 75 -22.18 3.92 4.34
N GLN A 76 -22.82 2.78 4.63
CA GLN A 76 -23.98 2.74 5.54
C GLN A 76 -23.62 3.21 6.95
N LEU A 77 -22.50 2.73 7.50
CA LEU A 77 -22.03 3.17 8.82
C LEU A 77 -21.74 4.67 8.83
N TYR A 78 -21.15 5.19 7.75
CA TYR A 78 -20.94 6.62 7.60
C TYR A 78 -22.28 7.37 7.59
N ASP A 79 -23.23 7.02 6.74
CA ASP A 79 -24.54 7.68 6.65
C ASP A 79 -25.30 7.65 7.99
N GLU A 80 -25.23 6.55 8.74
CA GLU A 80 -25.84 6.41 10.06
C GLU A 80 -25.15 7.27 11.14
N THR A 81 -23.84 7.47 11.03
CA THR A 81 -23.02 8.12 12.06
C THR A 81 -22.48 9.50 11.68
N CYS A 82 -22.78 10.00 10.47
CA CYS A 82 -22.22 11.22 9.87
C CYS A 82 -22.51 12.50 10.70
N SER A 83 -23.45 12.44 11.64
CA SER A 83 -23.73 13.53 12.59
C SER A 83 -22.89 13.50 13.88
N ILE A 84 -22.18 12.39 14.14
CA ILE A 84 -21.47 12.10 15.40
C ILE A 84 -19.97 11.85 15.17
N VAL A 85 -19.60 11.21 14.05
CA VAL A 85 -18.22 10.81 13.75
C VAL A 85 -17.73 11.53 12.50
N SER A 86 -16.61 12.24 12.61
CA SER A 86 -15.92 12.81 11.43
C SER A 86 -15.25 11.70 10.63
N CYS A 87 -15.23 11.85 9.30
CA CYS A 87 -14.44 11.00 8.39
C CYS A 87 -12.98 11.45 8.24
N ASP A 88 -12.54 12.40 9.06
CA ASP A 88 -11.14 12.81 9.09
C ASP A 88 -10.24 11.64 9.52
N ILE A 89 -9.07 11.55 8.90
CA ILE A 89 -8.04 10.58 9.29
C ILE A 89 -7.71 10.79 10.77
N THR A 90 -7.92 9.76 11.59
CA THR A 90 -7.65 9.82 13.03
C THR A 90 -6.17 9.56 13.32
N GLU A 91 -5.70 9.89 14.53
CA GLU A 91 -4.35 9.53 14.99
C GLU A 91 -4.10 8.01 14.92
N ILE A 92 -5.14 7.20 15.13
CA ILE A 92 -5.06 5.74 15.05
C ILE A 92 -4.83 5.30 13.60
N ASP A 93 -5.50 5.94 12.64
CA ASP A 93 -5.32 5.65 11.22
C ASP A 93 -3.91 6.01 10.74
N LEU A 94 -3.37 7.15 11.19
CA LEU A 94 -1.99 7.55 10.92
C LEU A 94 -0.99 6.52 11.48
N TYR A 95 -1.18 6.09 12.73
CA TYR A 95 -0.32 5.07 13.34
C TYR A 95 -0.38 3.73 12.59
N LEU A 96 -1.58 3.33 12.14
CA LEU A 96 -1.77 2.11 11.35
C LEU A 96 -1.05 2.19 10.00
N GLN A 97 -1.16 3.32 9.32
CA GLN A 97 -0.49 3.60 8.06
C GLN A 97 1.05 3.58 8.20
N ASP A 98 1.58 4.15 9.28
CA ASP A 98 3.01 4.11 9.61
C ASP A 98 3.49 2.67 9.84
N ARG A 99 2.72 1.89 10.61
CA ARG A 99 2.98 0.46 10.84
C ARG A 99 3.03 -0.31 9.52
N TRP A 100 2.09 -0.07 8.62
CA TRP A 100 2.07 -0.72 7.31
C TRP A 100 3.34 -0.45 6.49
N LEU A 101 3.80 0.80 6.47
CA LEU A 101 5.03 1.17 5.76
C LEU A 101 6.27 0.54 6.40
N GLN A 102 6.35 0.52 7.74
CA GLN A 102 7.44 -0.12 8.47
C GLN A 102 7.48 -1.63 8.19
N GLU A 103 6.35 -2.33 8.32
CA GLU A 103 6.24 -3.76 8.05
C GLU A 103 6.56 -4.08 6.59
N PHE A 104 6.04 -3.28 5.64
CA PHE A 104 6.35 -3.44 4.21
C PHE A 104 7.86 -3.34 3.95
N CYS A 105 8.52 -2.29 4.47
CA CYS A 105 9.96 -2.13 4.36
C CYS A 105 10.71 -3.31 4.98
N ASN A 106 10.33 -3.73 6.17
CA ASN A 106 11.00 -4.84 6.87
C ASN A 106 10.85 -6.19 6.16
N ASN A 107 9.79 -6.35 5.37
CA ASN A 107 9.53 -7.56 4.59
C ASN A 107 10.23 -7.59 3.23
N VAL A 108 10.89 -6.51 2.80
CA VAL A 108 11.69 -6.48 1.55
C VAL A 108 12.80 -7.54 1.62
N PRO A 109 12.82 -8.55 0.72
CA PRO A 109 13.75 -9.68 0.84
C PRO A 109 15.23 -9.28 0.78
N ASP A 110 15.58 -8.36 -0.12
CA ASP A 110 16.95 -7.89 -0.31
C ASP A 110 17.33 -6.84 0.74
N ARG A 111 18.44 -7.07 1.45
CA ARG A 111 18.90 -6.20 2.54
C ARG A 111 19.36 -4.82 2.07
N LYS A 112 19.92 -4.71 0.87
CA LYS A 112 20.38 -3.44 0.31
C LYS A 112 19.19 -2.61 -0.15
N ILE A 113 18.30 -3.22 -0.92
CA ILE A 113 17.05 -2.58 -1.39
C ILE A 113 16.20 -2.17 -0.18
N ARG A 114 16.13 -2.99 0.87
CA ARG A 114 15.45 -2.65 2.12
C ARG A 114 15.95 -1.34 2.73
N LYS A 115 17.27 -1.15 2.79
CA LYS A 115 17.87 0.08 3.32
C LYS A 115 17.55 1.27 2.43
N GLU A 116 17.67 1.11 1.12
CA GLU A 116 17.35 2.15 0.14
C GLU A 116 15.86 2.56 0.21
N LEU A 117 14.95 1.58 0.33
CA LEU A 117 13.52 1.84 0.49
C LEU A 117 13.22 2.59 1.79
N LYS A 118 13.85 2.20 2.91
CA LYS A 118 13.69 2.91 4.19
C LYS A 118 14.12 4.39 4.07
N GLU A 119 15.22 4.67 3.37
CA GLU A 119 15.67 6.05 3.14
C GLU A 119 14.74 6.82 2.19
N LEU A 120 14.22 6.16 1.14
CA LEU A 120 13.21 6.75 0.27
C LEU A 120 11.94 7.13 1.05
N VAL A 121 11.44 6.23 1.89
CA VAL A 121 10.26 6.47 2.73
C VAL A 121 10.49 7.69 3.63
N LYS A 122 11.63 7.76 4.35
CA LYS A 122 12.00 8.93 5.16
C LYS A 122 12.03 10.22 4.35
N LYS A 123 12.50 10.17 3.10
CA LYS A 123 12.52 11.33 2.20
C LYS A 123 11.09 11.78 1.86
N ILE A 124 10.19 10.84 1.55
CA ILE A 124 8.78 11.13 1.26
C ILE A 124 8.09 11.76 2.48
N TYR A 125 8.33 11.26 3.70
CA TYR A 125 7.82 11.89 4.94
C TYR A 125 8.24 13.37 5.04
N LYS A 126 9.53 13.65 4.83
CA LYS A 126 10.05 15.03 4.86
C LYS A 126 9.44 15.91 3.77
N GLU A 127 9.30 15.40 2.55
CA GLU A 127 8.71 16.13 1.43
C GLU A 127 7.23 16.46 1.68
N LYS A 128 6.50 15.59 2.39
CA LYS A 128 5.12 15.79 2.80
C LYS A 128 4.97 16.62 4.09
N GLY A 129 6.06 17.04 4.74
CA GLY A 129 6.03 17.78 6.00
C GLY A 129 5.50 16.96 7.19
N MET A 130 5.60 15.63 7.12
CA MET A 130 5.11 14.71 8.15
C MET A 130 6.25 14.31 9.09
N GLU A 131 5.91 14.03 10.35
CA GLU A 131 6.87 13.49 11.31
C GLU A 131 7.31 12.08 10.88
N ILE A 132 8.61 11.80 11.00
CA ILE A 132 9.12 10.45 10.73
C ILE A 132 8.72 9.59 11.92
N PRO A 133 7.99 8.49 11.72
CA PRO A 133 7.58 7.63 12.82
C PRO A 133 8.82 7.11 13.54
N GLU A 134 8.86 7.24 14.87
CA GLU A 134 9.91 6.61 15.65
C GLU A 134 9.89 5.09 15.35
N GLU A 135 11.05 4.46 15.20
CA GLU A 135 11.13 2.99 15.18
C GLU A 135 10.77 2.52 16.58
N THR A 136 9.49 2.55 16.95
CA THR A 136 8.98 1.97 18.18
C THR A 136 9.15 0.48 18.04
N GLY A 137 10.31 -0.01 18.48
CA GLY A 137 10.48 -1.39 18.90
C GLY A 137 9.54 -1.61 20.06
N ILE A 138 8.31 -2.02 19.76
CA ILE A 138 7.47 -2.65 20.77
C ILE A 138 8.06 -4.05 20.95
N ILE A 139 8.62 -4.23 22.13
CA ILE A 139 9.21 -5.44 22.72
C ILE A 139 8.21 -6.59 22.67
#